data_AF-B6AZ99-F1
#
_entry.id   AF-B6AZ99-F1
#
_cell.length_a   1.000
_cell.length_b   1.000
_cell.length_c   1.000
_cell.angle_alpha   90.00
_cell.angle_beta   90.00
_cell.angle_gamma   90.00
#
_symmetry.space_group_name_H-M   'P 1'
#
loop_
_entity.id
_entity.type
_entity.pdbx_description
1 polymer ?
#
loop_
_entity_poly.entity_id
_entity_poly.type
_entity_poly.pdbx_seq_one_letter_code
_entity_poly.pdbx_strand_id
1 'polypeptide(L)'
;MTDSEAIAEYLEEKYPEIPMLPDTLVGRARSRERSRFSDTRLEPALRLTFPYVDPEMRDAAAISIANTQINLRLHGLGIMLQQSDLPRDRLWMGDLGTIVTLEWIALFEGAVVPKLEWPEAVQIYRSDMLKHQAVARVLATYRPAMLHYMREKGAHSSERLGPQ
;
A
#
# COMPACT_ATOMS: atom_id res chain seq x y z
N MET A 1 -22.67 4.99 1.48
CA MET A 1 -21.68 3.98 1.04
C MET A 1 -20.44 4.17 1.88
N THR A 2 -19.95 3.13 2.55
CA THR A 2 -18.82 3.21 3.51
C THR A 2 -17.64 2.31 3.13
N ASP A 3 -17.83 1.44 2.14
CA ASP A 3 -16.81 0.49 1.66
C ASP A 3 -16.03 1.11 0.49
N SER A 4 -14.70 1.00 0.52
CA SER A 4 -13.80 1.61 -0.47
C SER A 4 -14.03 1.08 -1.88
N GLU A 5 -14.18 -0.24 -2.03
CA GLU A 5 -14.43 -0.88 -3.32
C GLU A 5 -15.79 -0.45 -3.88
N ALA A 6 -16.85 -0.44 -3.04
CA ALA A 6 -18.17 0.02 -3.47
C ALA A 6 -18.15 1.49 -3.93
N ILE A 7 -17.41 2.36 -3.22
CA ILE A 7 -17.24 3.76 -3.62
C ILE A 7 -16.50 3.85 -4.97
N ALA A 8 -15.43 3.07 -5.16
CA ALA A 8 -14.67 3.09 -6.40
C ALA A 8 -15.51 2.63 -7.60
N GLU A 9 -16.29 1.56 -7.45
CA GLU A 9 -17.21 1.07 -8.50
C GLU A 9 -18.31 2.09 -8.80
N TYR A 10 -18.88 2.73 -7.78
CA TYR A 10 -19.85 3.81 -7.99
C TYR A 10 -19.26 5.00 -8.74
N LEU A 11 -18.02 5.39 -8.45
CA LEU A 11 -17.35 6.49 -9.16
C LEU A 11 -17.08 6.12 -10.62
N GLU A 12 -16.66 4.88 -10.89
CA GLU A 12 -16.49 4.35 -12.24
C GLU A 12 -17.81 4.36 -13.04
N GLU A 13 -18.94 4.00 -12.42
CA GLU A 13 -20.25 4.02 -13.08
C GLU A 13 -20.81 5.43 -13.25
N LYS A 14 -20.60 6.30 -12.27
CA LYS A 14 -21.17 7.66 -12.24
C LYS A 14 -20.43 8.64 -13.14
N TYR A 15 -19.11 8.49 -13.26
CA TYR A 15 -18.22 9.40 -14.00
C TYR A 15 -17.42 8.65 -15.06
N PRO A 16 -18.10 8.07 -16.09
CA PRO A 16 -17.44 7.25 -17.11
C PRO A 16 -16.42 8.02 -17.97
N GLU A 17 -16.44 9.35 -17.94
CA GLU A 17 -15.48 10.22 -18.63
C GLU A 17 -14.09 10.22 -17.99
N ILE A 18 -13.94 9.70 -16.76
CA ILE A 18 -12.66 9.52 -16.05
C ILE A 18 -12.51 8.04 -15.66
N PRO A 19 -12.29 7.13 -16.63
CA PRO A 19 -12.30 5.70 -16.36
C PRO A 19 -11.11 5.27 -15.50
N MET A 20 -11.40 4.52 -14.44
CA MET A 20 -10.40 3.88 -13.57
C MET A 20 -10.27 2.38 -13.84
N LEU A 21 -11.05 1.85 -14.78
CA LEU A 21 -10.89 0.51 -15.29
C LEU A 21 -10.53 0.51 -16.79
N PRO A 22 -9.77 -0.48 -17.25
CA PRO A 22 -9.47 -0.63 -18.67
C PRO A 22 -10.72 -0.95 -19.50
N ASP A 23 -10.64 -0.74 -20.81
CA ASP A 23 -11.73 -1.08 -21.74
C ASP A 23 -11.84 -2.60 -21.96
N THR A 24 -10.75 -3.34 -21.79
CA THR A 24 -10.71 -4.79 -22.03
C THR A 24 -11.24 -5.56 -20.82
N LEU A 25 -12.02 -6.62 -21.07
CA LEU A 25 -12.56 -7.47 -20.00
C LEU A 25 -11.45 -8.04 -19.09
N VAL A 26 -10.34 -8.47 -19.68
CA VAL A 26 -9.18 -8.99 -18.92
C VAL A 26 -8.54 -7.88 -18.09
N GLY A 27 -8.38 -6.68 -18.63
CA GLY A 27 -7.83 -5.55 -17.89
C GLY A 27 -8.71 -5.13 -16.71
N ARG A 28 -10.04 -5.12 -16.93
CA ARG A 28 -11.03 -4.88 -15.86
C ARG A 28 -10.91 -5.92 -14.75
N ALA A 29 -10.82 -7.20 -15.11
CA ALA A 29 -10.66 -8.28 -14.15
C ALA A 29 -9.34 -8.13 -13.35
N ARG A 30 -8.22 -7.84 -14.02
CA ARG A 30 -6.91 -7.64 -13.37
C ARG A 30 -6.88 -6.42 -12.45
N SER A 31 -7.54 -5.33 -12.82
CA SER A 31 -7.63 -4.13 -11.98
C SER A 31 -8.42 -4.41 -10.70
N ARG A 32 -9.58 -5.07 -10.81
CA ARG A 32 -10.39 -5.49 -9.66
C ARG A 32 -9.70 -6.54 -8.80
N GLU A 33 -9.01 -7.50 -9.41
CA GLU A 33 -8.22 -8.49 -8.69
C GLU A 33 -7.17 -7.82 -7.81
N ARG A 34 -6.45 -6.83 -8.34
CA ARG A 34 -5.48 -6.05 -7.56
C ARG A 34 -6.14 -5.23 -6.46
N SER A 35 -7.28 -4.59 -6.74
CA SER A 35 -8.06 -3.86 -5.72
C SER A 35 -8.44 -4.78 -4.55
N ARG A 36 -9.05 -5.93 -4.86
CA ARG A 36 -9.42 -6.93 -3.86
C ARG A 36 -8.22 -7.51 -3.12
N PHE A 37 -7.11 -7.74 -3.81
CA PHE A 37 -5.88 -8.22 -3.18
C PHE A 37 -5.37 -7.21 -2.15
N SER A 38 -5.38 -5.92 -2.48
CA SER A 38 -5.02 -4.85 -1.54
C SER A 38 -5.92 -4.91 -0.31
N ASP A 39 -7.23 -4.83 -0.49
CA ASP A 39 -8.20 -4.64 0.60
C ASP A 39 -8.39 -5.89 1.47
N THR A 40 -8.25 -7.09 0.90
CA THR A 40 -8.54 -8.35 1.61
C THR A 40 -7.31 -9.14 2.03
N ARG A 41 -6.11 -8.76 1.55
CA ARG A 41 -4.87 -9.52 1.84
C ARG A 41 -3.73 -8.63 2.28
N LEU A 42 -3.30 -7.65 1.48
CA LEU A 42 -2.13 -6.84 1.78
C LEU A 42 -2.36 -5.88 2.94
N GLU A 43 -3.45 -5.11 2.89
CA GLU A 43 -3.81 -4.16 3.93
C GLU A 43 -4.10 -4.88 5.26
N PRO A 44 -4.87 -5.99 5.30
CA PRO A 44 -5.04 -6.76 6.54
C PRO A 44 -3.73 -7.31 7.11
N ALA A 45 -2.79 -7.74 6.28
CA ALA A 45 -1.47 -8.19 6.74
C ALA A 45 -0.68 -7.06 7.43
N LEU A 46 -0.73 -5.85 6.86
CA LEU A 46 -0.21 -4.64 7.50
C LEU A 46 -0.97 -4.31 8.79
N ARG A 47 -2.31 -4.40 8.79
CA ARG A 47 -3.18 -4.06 9.93
C ARG A 47 -2.83 -4.84 11.19
N LEU A 48 -2.33 -6.08 11.07
CA LEU A 48 -1.85 -6.90 12.20
C LEU A 48 -0.77 -6.20 13.04
N THR A 49 -0.03 -5.26 12.46
CA THR A 49 1.03 -4.52 13.16
C THR A 49 0.50 -3.37 14.02
N PHE A 50 -0.69 -2.83 13.72
CA PHE A 50 -1.20 -1.60 14.34
C PHE A 50 -1.34 -1.68 15.87
N PRO A 51 -1.82 -2.78 16.47
CA PRO A 51 -1.87 -2.93 17.93
C PRO A 51 -0.51 -2.84 18.62
N TYR A 52 0.57 -3.10 17.88
CA TYR A 52 1.94 -3.26 18.41
C TYR A 52 2.88 -2.15 17.94
N VAL A 53 2.36 -1.05 17.38
CA VAL A 53 3.18 0.10 16.96
C VAL A 53 3.87 0.71 18.18
N ASP A 54 3.13 0.86 19.28
CA ASP A 54 3.65 1.31 20.57
C ASP A 54 4.74 0.36 21.09
N PRO A 55 5.98 0.86 21.34
CA PRO A 55 7.05 0.05 21.90
C PRO A 55 6.70 -0.65 23.21
N GLU A 56 5.86 -0.05 24.06
CA GLU A 56 5.45 -0.66 25.34
C GLU A 56 4.51 -1.85 25.15
N MET A 57 3.73 -1.83 24.06
CA MET A 57 2.80 -2.91 23.69
C MET A 57 3.44 -3.92 22.75
N ARG A 58 4.71 -3.74 22.35
CA ARG A 58 5.37 -4.52 21.29
C ARG A 58 5.44 -6.01 21.65
N ASP A 59 4.77 -6.84 20.85
CA ASP A 59 4.86 -8.29 20.92
C ASP A 59 5.73 -8.84 19.78
N ALA A 60 6.88 -9.42 20.12
CA ALA A 60 7.83 -9.95 19.14
C ALA A 60 7.25 -11.12 18.31
N ALA A 61 6.42 -11.97 18.90
CA ALA A 61 5.79 -13.08 18.18
C ALA A 61 4.73 -12.57 17.22
N ALA A 62 3.89 -11.62 17.66
CA ALA A 62 2.87 -11.02 16.80
C ALA A 62 3.48 -10.23 15.63
N ILE A 63 4.56 -9.48 15.88
CA ILE A 63 5.30 -8.77 14.83
C ILE A 63 5.97 -9.74 13.85
N SER A 64 6.50 -10.87 14.32
CA SER A 64 7.07 -11.91 13.44
C SER A 64 6.02 -12.52 12.51
N ILE A 65 4.82 -12.79 13.04
CA ILE A 65 3.67 -13.25 12.24
C ILE A 65 3.27 -12.20 11.20
N ALA A 66 3.13 -10.93 11.62
CA ALA A 66 2.77 -9.85 10.72
C ALA A 66 3.82 -9.64 9.62
N ASN A 67 5.11 -9.65 9.97
CA ASN A 67 6.22 -9.53 9.01
C ASN A 67 6.20 -10.67 7.97
N THR A 68 6.00 -11.91 8.42
CA THR A 68 5.83 -13.07 7.52
C THR A 68 4.65 -12.88 6.56
N GLN A 69 3.51 -12.43 7.07
CA GLN A 69 2.33 -12.17 6.23
C GLN A 69 2.58 -11.04 5.23
N ILE A 70 3.20 -9.93 5.64
CA ILE A 70 3.53 -8.81 4.75
C ILE A 70 4.44 -9.29 3.62
N ASN A 71 5.53 -10.01 3.93
CA ASN A 71 6.44 -10.56 2.92
C ASN A 71 5.69 -11.48 1.93
N LEU A 72 4.85 -12.39 2.44
CA LEU A 72 4.03 -13.25 1.59
C LEU A 72 3.13 -12.45 0.64
N ARG A 73 2.53 -11.35 1.12
CA ARG A 73 1.66 -10.50 0.29
C ARG A 73 2.45 -9.60 -0.67
N LEU A 74 3.63 -9.13 -0.31
CA LEU A 74 4.52 -8.40 -1.21
C LEU A 74 4.95 -9.29 -2.38
N HIS A 75 5.35 -10.55 -2.12
CA HIS A 75 5.65 -11.53 -3.16
C HIS A 75 4.45 -11.81 -4.07
N GLY A 76 3.27 -12.03 -3.48
CA GLY A 76 2.03 -12.21 -4.24
C GLY A 76 1.70 -11.01 -5.15
N LEU A 77 1.83 -9.78 -4.62
CA LEU A 77 1.68 -8.56 -5.41
C LEU A 77 2.72 -8.48 -6.54
N GLY A 78 3.97 -8.86 -6.27
CA GLY A 78 5.03 -8.91 -7.28
C GLY A 78 4.66 -9.79 -8.48
N ILE A 79 4.14 -11.00 -8.22
CA ILE A 79 3.66 -11.91 -9.27
C ILE A 79 2.51 -11.28 -10.07
N MET A 80 1.51 -10.70 -9.39
CA MET A 80 0.38 -10.04 -10.05
C MET A 80 0.84 -8.88 -10.94
N LEU A 81 1.82 -8.10 -10.49
CA LEU A 81 2.38 -6.98 -11.24
C LEU A 81 3.15 -7.44 -12.48
N GLN A 82 3.94 -8.52 -12.38
CA GLN A 82 4.67 -9.11 -13.51
C GLN A 82 3.72 -9.67 -14.59
N GLN A 83 2.57 -10.20 -14.18
CA GLN A 83 1.57 -10.76 -15.09
C GLN A 83 0.59 -9.72 -15.65
N SER A 84 0.65 -8.48 -15.15
CA SER A 84 -0.24 -7.40 -15.54
C SER A 84 0.33 -6.64 -16.74
N ASP A 85 -0.47 -6.54 -17.79
CA ASP A 85 -0.23 -5.72 -18.98
C ASP A 85 -0.84 -4.31 -18.87
N LEU A 86 -1.34 -3.94 -17.69
CA LEU A 86 -1.95 -2.63 -17.50
C LEU A 86 -0.86 -1.55 -17.58
N PRO A 87 -1.03 -0.55 -18.46
CA PRO A 87 -0.02 0.50 -18.61
C PRO A 87 0.05 1.33 -17.32
N ARG A 88 1.25 1.82 -17.01
CA ARG A 88 1.57 2.57 -15.77
C ARG A 88 1.56 4.08 -15.96
N ASP A 89 1.17 4.55 -17.15
CA ASP A 89 1.01 5.97 -17.51
C ASP A 89 -0.26 6.60 -16.92
N ARG A 90 -1.16 5.79 -16.34
CA ARG A 90 -2.34 6.22 -15.59
C ARG A 90 -2.58 5.33 -14.36
N LEU A 91 -3.49 5.79 -13.50
CA LEU A 91 -3.94 5.05 -12.33
C LEU A 91 -5.16 4.19 -12.68
N TRP A 92 -5.17 2.96 -12.17
CA TRP A 92 -6.32 2.07 -12.23
C TRP A 92 -6.93 1.91 -10.83
N MET A 93 -8.16 1.43 -10.78
CA MET A 93 -8.89 1.15 -9.53
C MET A 93 -8.03 0.36 -8.53
N GLY A 94 -7.37 -0.71 -8.99
CA GLY A 94 -6.49 -1.51 -8.14
C GLY A 94 -5.23 -0.81 -7.63
N ASP A 95 -4.94 0.42 -8.05
CA ASP A 95 -3.77 1.17 -7.58
C ASP A 95 -4.05 2.03 -6.35
N LEU A 96 -5.31 2.44 -6.14
CA LEU A 96 -5.72 3.40 -5.12
C LEU A 96 -5.34 2.97 -3.70
N GLY A 97 -5.83 1.80 -3.26
CA GLY A 97 -5.51 1.24 -1.94
C GLY A 97 -4.09 0.70 -1.87
N THR A 98 -3.60 0.13 -2.99
CA THR A 98 -2.29 -0.52 -3.07
C THR A 98 -1.16 0.47 -2.76
N ILE A 99 -1.10 1.62 -3.44
CA ILE A 99 0.02 2.56 -3.24
C ILE A 99 0.06 3.11 -1.82
N VAL A 100 -1.09 3.45 -1.23
CA VAL A 100 -1.18 3.96 0.13
C VAL A 100 -0.72 2.91 1.15
N THR A 101 -1.11 1.64 0.93
CA THR A 101 -0.69 0.52 1.78
C THR A 101 0.82 0.29 1.69
N LEU A 102 1.41 0.37 0.49
CA LEU A 102 2.87 0.25 0.32
C LEU A 102 3.63 1.39 1.02
N GLU A 103 3.10 2.61 1.03
CA GLU A 103 3.73 3.73 1.76
C GLU A 103 3.70 3.51 3.29
N TRP A 104 2.63 2.94 3.84
CA TRP A 104 2.60 2.54 5.25
C TRP A 104 3.59 1.42 5.56
N ILE A 105 3.65 0.39 4.70
CA ILE A 105 4.62 -0.71 4.85
C ILE A 105 6.06 -0.15 4.87
N ALA A 106 6.39 0.74 3.93
CA ALA A 106 7.70 1.38 3.87
C ALA A 106 8.01 2.24 5.10
N LEU A 107 7.00 2.87 5.71
CA LEU A 107 7.16 3.64 6.94
C LEU A 107 7.36 2.75 8.17
N PHE A 108 6.73 1.57 8.19
CA PHE A 108 6.79 0.62 9.31
C PHE A 108 8.07 -0.22 9.28
N GLU A 109 8.68 -0.41 8.12
CA GLU A 109 9.93 -1.14 7.97
C GLU A 109 11.06 -0.49 8.80
N GLY A 110 11.68 -1.29 9.68
CA GLY A 110 12.75 -0.87 10.57
C GLY A 110 12.28 -0.17 11.86
N ALA A 111 11.07 0.40 11.90
CA ALA A 111 10.51 1.04 13.09
C ALA A 111 9.54 0.12 13.86
N VAL A 112 8.70 -0.60 13.14
CA VAL A 112 7.67 -1.49 13.69
C VAL A 112 7.96 -2.94 13.37
N VAL A 113 8.27 -3.21 12.09
CA VAL A 113 8.58 -4.55 11.61
C VAL A 113 10.04 -4.64 11.19
N PRO A 114 10.66 -5.84 11.21
CA PRO A 114 11.96 -6.07 10.59
C PRO A 114 11.99 -5.69 9.11
N LYS A 115 13.19 -5.70 8.52
CA LYS A 115 13.36 -5.51 7.08
C LYS A 115 12.48 -6.47 6.29
N LEU A 116 11.94 -5.97 5.19
CA LEU A 116 11.01 -6.67 4.32
C LEU A 116 11.69 -7.02 3.01
N GLU A 117 11.19 -8.07 2.37
CA GLU A 117 11.58 -8.45 1.03
C GLU A 117 10.67 -7.70 0.05
N TRP A 118 11.25 -6.73 -0.66
CA TRP A 118 10.56 -5.97 -1.69
C TRP A 118 10.87 -6.57 -3.07
N PRO A 119 9.95 -7.33 -3.71
CA PRO A 119 10.19 -7.82 -5.05
C PRO A 119 10.44 -6.67 -6.03
N GLU A 120 11.32 -6.88 -7.01
CA GLU A 120 11.69 -5.85 -8.00
C GLU A 120 10.46 -5.23 -8.67
N ALA A 121 9.48 -6.06 -9.06
CA ALA A 121 8.23 -5.59 -9.66
C ALA A 121 7.44 -4.64 -8.74
N VAL A 122 7.46 -4.87 -7.42
CA VAL A 122 6.83 -3.97 -6.43
C VAL A 122 7.62 -2.67 -6.29
N GLN A 123 8.95 -2.74 -6.30
CA GLN A 123 9.80 -1.53 -6.25
C GLN A 123 9.60 -0.64 -7.48
N ILE A 124 9.60 -1.23 -8.68
CA ILE A 124 9.34 -0.53 -9.95
C ILE A 124 7.93 0.07 -9.92
N TYR A 125 6.93 -0.74 -9.58
CA TYR A 125 5.54 -0.29 -9.48
C TYR A 125 5.40 0.90 -8.52
N ARG A 126 5.97 0.81 -7.31
CA ARG A 126 5.92 1.88 -6.32
C ARG A 126 6.59 3.15 -6.86
N SER A 127 7.78 3.02 -7.47
CA SER A 127 8.49 4.14 -8.10
C SER A 127 7.65 4.82 -9.18
N ASP A 128 6.98 4.04 -10.03
CA ASP A 128 6.12 4.56 -11.09
C ASP A 128 4.86 5.24 -10.53
N MET A 129 4.21 4.64 -9.54
CA MET A 129 3.03 5.23 -8.89
C MET A 129 3.36 6.57 -8.23
N LEU A 130 4.54 6.70 -7.62
CA LEU A 130 4.96 7.95 -6.98
C LEU A 130 5.23 9.09 -7.99
N LYS A 131 5.37 8.81 -9.29
CA LYS A 131 5.50 9.83 -10.35
C LYS A 131 4.17 10.45 -10.74
N HIS A 132 3.03 9.80 -10.42
CA HIS A 132 1.70 10.33 -10.72
C HIS A 132 1.40 11.57 -9.89
N GLN A 133 1.04 12.68 -10.54
CA GLN A 133 0.71 13.91 -9.83
C GLN A 133 -0.47 13.73 -8.86
N ALA A 134 -1.46 12.90 -9.21
CA ALA A 134 -2.58 12.58 -8.33
C ALA A 134 -2.11 11.90 -7.03
N VAL A 135 -1.22 10.91 -7.14
CA VAL A 135 -0.61 10.22 -5.98
C VAL A 135 0.22 11.20 -5.16
N ALA A 136 1.07 11.99 -5.81
CA ALA A 136 1.93 12.97 -5.14
C ALA A 136 1.12 13.97 -4.31
N ARG A 137 0.00 14.48 -4.84
CA ARG A 137 -0.90 15.40 -4.11
C ARG A 137 -1.54 14.73 -2.89
N VAL A 138 -2.04 13.50 -3.04
CA VAL A 138 -2.63 12.76 -1.92
C VAL A 138 -1.59 12.51 -0.83
N LEU A 139 -0.40 12.03 -1.19
CA LEU A 139 0.66 11.72 -0.23
C LEU A 139 1.27 12.96 0.42
N ALA A 140 1.26 14.12 -0.25
CA ALA A 140 1.69 15.38 0.38
C ALA A 140 0.84 15.72 1.62
N THR A 141 -0.46 15.43 1.58
CA THR A 141 -1.37 15.61 2.72
C THR A 141 -1.33 14.43 3.68
N TYR A 142 -1.17 13.20 3.16
CA TYR A 142 -1.30 11.98 3.96
C TYR A 142 -0.03 11.64 4.77
N ARG A 143 1.17 11.83 4.21
CA ARG A 143 2.44 11.52 4.90
C ARG A 143 2.62 12.26 6.23
N PRO A 144 2.28 13.56 6.38
CA PRO A 144 2.32 14.22 7.68
C PRO A 144 1.46 13.53 8.74
N ALA A 145 0.26 13.05 8.37
CA ALA A 145 -0.62 12.32 9.27
C ALA A 145 -0.04 10.94 9.65
N MET A 146 0.53 10.22 8.68
CA MET A 146 1.21 8.94 8.95
C MET A 146 2.37 9.10 9.93
N LEU A 147 3.20 10.12 9.71
CA LEU A 147 4.34 10.44 10.58
C LEU A 147 3.89 10.93 11.96
N HIS A 148 2.79 11.69 12.02
CA HIS A 148 2.19 12.11 13.28
C HIS A 148 1.73 10.89 14.08
N TYR A 149 0.99 9.97 13.46
CA TYR A 149 0.57 8.71 14.08
C TYR A 149 1.76 7.92 14.64
N MET A 150 2.85 7.76 13.86
CA MET A 150 4.07 7.08 14.31
C MET A 150 4.67 7.74 15.56
N ARG A 151 4.76 9.07 15.57
CA ARG A 151 5.28 9.83 16.74
C ARG A 151 4.36 9.70 17.95
N GLU A 152 3.05 9.80 17.76
CA GLU A 152 2.06 9.70 18.83
C GLU A 152 2.10 8.33 19.50
N LYS A 153 2.41 7.28 18.73
CA LYS A 153 2.63 5.91 19.22
C LYS A 153 4.05 5.62 19.69
N GLY A 154 4.95 6.60 19.75
CA GLY A 154 6.34 6.39 20.19
C GLY A 154 7.19 5.50 19.25
N ALA A 155 6.70 5.18 18.06
CA ALA A 155 7.46 4.43 17.06
C ALA A 155 8.38 5.39 16.30
N HIS A 156 9.67 5.34 16.62
CA HIS A 156 10.69 6.15 15.96
C HIS A 156 11.48 5.31 14.96
N SER A 157 11.60 5.79 13.72
CA SER A 157 12.56 5.25 12.77
C SER A 157 13.97 5.62 13.26
N SER A 158 14.75 4.62 13.67
CA SER A 158 16.17 4.82 13.94
C SER A 158 16.91 5.02 12.61
N GLU A 159 16.95 6.25 12.09
CA GLU A 159 18.09 6.84 11.35
C GLU A 159 17.74 8.23 10.76
N ARG A 160 18.20 9.28 11.45
CA ARG A 160 19.07 10.34 10.90
C ARG A 160 19.58 11.23 12.06
N LEU A 161 20.48 10.67 12.86
CA LEU A 161 21.53 11.46 13.50
C LEU A 161 22.72 11.43 12.53
N GLY A 162 22.83 12.48 11.71
CA GLY A 162 24.05 12.85 10.98
C GLY A 162 24.54 14.20 11.52
N PRO A 163 25.86 14.47 11.47
CA PRO A 163 26.64 14.91 12.62
C PRO A 163 26.53 16.40 12.93
N GLN A 164 26.98 16.75 14.13
CA GLN A 164 27.25 18.12 14.59
C GLN A 164 28.22 18.85 13.67
#